data_AF-A0A6G0RVE6-F1
#
_entry.id   AF-A0A6G0RVE6-F1
#
_cell.length_a   1.000
_cell.length_b   1.000
_cell.length_c   1.000
_cell.angle_alpha   90.00
_cell.angle_beta   90.00
_cell.angle_gamma   90.00
#
_symmetry.space_group_name_H-M   'P 1'
#
loop_
_entity.id
_entity.type
_entity.pdbx_description
1 polymer ?
#
loop_
_entity_poly.entity_id
_entity_poly.type
_entity_poly.pdbx_seq_one_letter_code
_entity_poly.pdbx_strand_id
1 'polypeptide(L)'
;MDADAHEPFEEANTPAVVSAYWAVKDNGTTTPPLSDDYSTWTVGQLRKECTSRKLRMTRKTSAADRVKHLKEYDAYHHAHLEATIDSGTSKAAPRSKHCCVRLLNLLFSDLFAVRFASIGDTPTRQQLDTGGIHSGSSFWRDVTVEFNTNRTDYNKLISPDVRFDSVDASVIVVHDAGSLCDL
;
A
#
# COMPACT_ATOMS: atom_id res chain seq x y z
N MET A 1 -50.98 -6.43 -39.10
CA MET A 1 -50.88 -6.31 -37.64
C MET A 1 -49.64 -7.07 -37.28
N ASP A 2 -48.49 -6.41 -37.24
CA ASP A 2 -47.28 -6.98 -36.69
C ASP A 2 -46.73 -5.95 -35.73
N ALA A 3 -46.72 -6.35 -34.46
CA ALA A 3 -46.42 -5.51 -33.32
C ALA A 3 -44.90 -5.32 -33.24
N ASP A 4 -44.54 -4.04 -33.14
CA ASP A 4 -43.21 -3.52 -32.90
C ASP A 4 -42.71 -4.02 -31.53
N ALA A 5 -41.78 -4.99 -31.54
CA ALA A 5 -41.14 -5.49 -30.33
C ALA A 5 -39.98 -4.56 -29.98
N HIS A 6 -40.28 -3.50 -29.24
CA HIS A 6 -39.28 -2.66 -28.61
C HIS A 6 -38.69 -3.44 -27.43
N GLU A 7 -37.57 -4.15 -27.65
CA GLU A 7 -36.78 -4.68 -26.54
C GLU A 7 -36.24 -3.49 -25.72
N PRO A 8 -36.42 -3.47 -24.39
CA PRO A 8 -35.78 -2.48 -23.54
C PRO A 8 -34.28 -2.78 -23.52
N PHE A 9 -33.48 -1.80 -23.96
CA PHE A 9 -32.05 -1.79 -23.72
C PHE A 9 -31.83 -1.84 -22.21
N GLU A 10 -31.40 -3.00 -21.69
CA GLU A 10 -30.88 -3.13 -20.34
C GLU A 10 -29.68 -2.19 -20.21
N GLU A 11 -29.91 -1.04 -19.59
CA GLU A 11 -28.88 -0.11 -19.18
C GLU A 11 -27.94 -0.86 -18.24
N ALA A 12 -26.78 -1.25 -18.77
CA ALA A 12 -25.75 -1.94 -18.03
C ALA A 12 -25.41 -1.12 -16.78
N ASN A 13 -25.84 -1.62 -15.63
CA ASN A 13 -25.60 -1.04 -14.31
C ASN A 13 -24.10 -1.02 -14.05
N THR A 14 -23.45 0.04 -14.51
CA THR A 14 -22.02 0.27 -14.32
C THR A 14 -21.87 0.55 -12.83
N PRO A 15 -21.13 -0.27 -12.06
CA PRO A 15 -20.99 -0.04 -10.63
C PRO A 15 -20.44 1.36 -10.43
N ALA A 16 -21.21 2.20 -9.72
CA ALA A 16 -20.83 3.59 -9.45
C ALA A 16 -19.41 3.61 -8.88
N VAL A 17 -18.49 4.24 -9.61
CA VAL A 17 -17.07 4.31 -9.26
C VAL A 17 -16.97 5.17 -8.00
N VAL A 18 -16.78 4.51 -6.87
CA VAL A 18 -16.49 5.18 -5.59
C VAL A 18 -15.12 5.85 -5.72
N SER A 19 -14.98 7.03 -5.11
CA SER A 19 -13.71 7.74 -5.06
C SER A 19 -12.59 6.85 -4.53
N ALA A 20 -11.43 6.91 -5.19
CA ALA A 20 -10.23 6.16 -4.81
C ALA A 20 -9.61 6.67 -3.49
N TYR A 21 -9.95 7.88 -3.07
CA TYR A 21 -9.53 8.47 -1.80
C TYR A 21 -10.43 8.13 -0.61
N TRP A 22 -11.59 7.50 -0.85
CA TRP A 22 -12.52 7.14 0.23
C TRP A 22 -11.97 5.96 1.04
N ALA A 23 -11.42 6.23 2.23
CA ALA A 23 -10.80 5.21 3.09
C ALA A 23 -11.73 4.70 4.21
N VAL A 24 -12.98 5.19 4.28
CA VAL A 24 -13.92 4.83 5.34
C VAL A 24 -14.50 3.44 5.09
N LYS A 25 -14.26 2.51 6.04
CA LYS A 25 -14.82 1.15 6.00
C LYS A 25 -16.24 1.05 6.54
N ASP A 26 -16.56 1.84 7.57
CA ASP A 26 -17.91 1.90 8.16
C ASP A 26 -18.64 3.19 7.76
N ASN A 27 -19.40 3.04 6.68
CA ASN A 27 -20.12 4.14 6.04
C ASN A 27 -21.38 4.56 6.81
N GLY A 28 -21.92 3.74 7.72
CA GLY A 28 -23.19 4.03 8.40
C GLY A 28 -24.24 4.56 7.42
N THR A 29 -24.79 5.76 7.68
CA THR A 29 -25.76 6.44 6.79
C THR A 29 -25.12 7.35 5.73
N THR A 30 -23.79 7.50 5.72
CA THR A 30 -23.09 8.39 4.79
C THR A 30 -22.77 7.64 3.50
N THR A 31 -23.29 8.10 2.37
CA THR A 31 -22.97 7.52 1.07
C THR A 31 -21.51 7.82 0.68
N PRO A 32 -20.79 6.86 0.07
CA PRO A 32 -19.46 7.12 -0.46
C PRO A 32 -19.48 8.20 -1.56
N PRO A 33 -18.45 9.03 -1.67
CA PRO A 33 -18.30 9.99 -2.75
C PRO A 33 -17.91 9.27 -4.06
N LEU A 34 -18.30 9.87 -5.19
CA LEU A 34 -18.00 9.35 -6.55
C LEU A 34 -16.87 10.12 -7.26
N SER A 35 -16.40 11.20 -6.65
CA SER A 35 -15.38 12.10 -7.21
C SER A 35 -14.17 12.11 -6.28
N ASP A 36 -12.98 12.15 -6.86
CA ASP A 36 -11.73 12.28 -6.11
C ASP A 36 -11.44 13.71 -5.68
N ASP A 37 -12.18 14.70 -6.19
CA ASP A 37 -12.06 16.06 -5.71
C ASP A 37 -12.85 16.27 -4.41
N TYR A 38 -12.14 16.38 -3.29
CA TYR A 38 -12.72 16.70 -1.99
C TYR A 38 -13.63 17.94 -1.98
N SER A 39 -13.46 18.88 -2.93
CA SER A 39 -14.32 20.06 -3.00
C SER A 39 -15.79 19.72 -3.31
N THR A 40 -16.03 18.57 -3.95
CA THR A 40 -17.38 18.09 -4.30
C THR A 40 -18.00 17.22 -3.20
N TRP A 41 -17.27 16.96 -2.10
CA TRP A 41 -17.72 16.09 -1.02
C TRP A 41 -18.62 16.85 -0.04
N THR A 42 -19.62 16.14 0.49
CA THR A 42 -20.45 16.66 1.57
C THR A 42 -19.66 16.80 2.87
N VAL A 43 -20.10 17.68 3.77
CA VAL A 43 -19.48 17.85 5.09
C VAL A 43 -19.50 16.54 5.90
N GLY A 44 -20.52 15.71 5.72
CA GLY A 44 -20.61 14.39 6.35
C GLY A 44 -19.49 13.46 5.90
N GLN A 45 -19.26 13.36 4.58
CA GLN A 45 -18.16 12.58 3.99
C GLN A 45 -16.80 13.09 4.46
N LEU A 46 -16.55 14.40 4.38
CA LEU A 46 -15.29 15.00 4.83
C LEU A 46 -15.00 14.73 6.31
N ARG A 47 -16.01 14.80 7.18
CA ARG A 47 -15.83 14.51 8.61
C ARG A 47 -15.46 13.05 8.84
N LYS A 48 -16.15 12.12 8.16
CA LYS A 48 -15.83 10.69 8.27
C LYS A 48 -14.43 10.38 7.76
N GLU A 49 -14.04 10.96 6.64
CA GLU A 49 -12.70 10.77 6.08
C GLU A 49 -11.62 11.31 7.02
N CYS A 50 -11.77 12.54 7.54
CA CYS A 50 -10.85 13.09 8.54
C CYS A 50 -10.76 12.19 9.79
N THR A 51 -11.88 11.64 10.26
CA THR A 51 -11.91 10.71 11.40
C THR A 51 -11.21 9.38 11.06
N SER A 52 -11.46 8.81 9.88
CA SER A 52 -10.80 7.58 9.39
C SER A 52 -9.28 7.74 9.37
N ARG A 53 -8.81 8.89 8.87
CA ARG A 53 -7.39 9.27 8.81
C ARG A 53 -6.81 9.78 10.13
N LYS A 54 -7.60 9.78 11.21
CA LYS A 54 -7.22 10.25 12.56
C LYS A 54 -6.68 11.69 12.56
N LEU A 55 -7.16 12.53 11.65
CA LEU A 55 -6.81 13.95 11.59
C LEU A 55 -7.43 14.69 12.79
N ARG A 56 -6.60 15.42 13.53
CA ARG A 56 -7.04 16.22 14.69
C ARG A 56 -7.75 17.49 14.22
N MET A 57 -9.06 17.40 14.02
CA MET A 57 -9.89 18.55 13.63
C MET A 57 -10.59 19.15 14.85
N THR A 58 -10.66 20.48 14.92
CA THR A 58 -11.45 21.14 15.96
C THR A 58 -12.94 21.08 15.60
N ARG A 59 -13.82 21.23 16.61
CA ARG A 59 -15.28 21.22 16.40
C ARG A 59 -15.75 22.31 15.44
N LYS A 60 -15.00 23.42 15.31
CA LYS A 60 -15.32 24.59 14.48
C LYS A 60 -14.61 24.62 13.13
N THR A 61 -13.81 23.61 12.79
CA THR A 61 -13.15 23.53 11.47
C THR A 61 -14.21 23.63 10.37
N SER A 62 -13.96 24.43 9.33
CA SER A 62 -14.89 24.60 8.19
C SER A 62 -14.81 23.43 7.20
N ALA A 63 -15.70 23.39 6.20
CA ALA A 63 -15.61 22.41 5.12
C ALA A 63 -14.33 22.62 4.29
N ALA A 64 -14.04 23.89 3.94
CA ALA A 64 -12.84 24.28 3.20
C ALA A 64 -11.55 23.89 3.94
N ASP A 65 -11.49 24.09 5.26
CA ASP A 65 -10.33 23.69 6.06
C ASP A 65 -10.15 22.17 6.10
N ARG A 66 -11.24 21.38 6.11
CA ARG A 66 -11.15 19.91 6.00
C ARG A 66 -10.59 19.48 4.66
N VAL A 67 -11.10 20.07 3.58
CA VAL A 67 -10.60 19.82 2.22
C VAL A 67 -9.10 20.13 2.16
N LYS A 68 -8.68 21.28 2.67
CA LYS A 68 -7.27 21.68 2.73
C LYS A 68 -6.42 20.64 3.47
N HIS A 69 -6.83 20.24 4.68
CA HIS A 69 -6.08 19.27 5.47
C HIS A 69 -6.03 17.87 4.85
N LEU A 70 -7.09 17.42 4.18
CA LEU A 70 -7.06 16.14 3.46
C LEU A 70 -6.08 16.19 2.28
N LYS A 71 -6.07 17.29 1.51
CA LYS A 71 -5.11 17.50 0.42
C LYS A 71 -3.66 17.55 0.93
N GLU A 72 -3.41 18.28 2.02
CA GLU A 72 -2.09 18.35 2.66
C GLU A 72 -1.64 16.98 3.17
N TYR A 73 -2.55 16.21 3.79
CA TYR A 73 -2.28 14.86 4.25
C TYR A 73 -1.87 13.95 3.10
N ASP A 74 -2.65 13.92 2.00
CA ASP A 74 -2.34 13.06 0.87
C ASP A 74 -1.04 13.46 0.17
N ALA A 75 -0.79 14.76 -0.01
CA ALA A 75 0.46 15.25 -0.57
C ALA A 75 1.66 14.87 0.31
N TYR A 76 1.56 15.04 1.63
CA TYR A 76 2.61 14.63 2.57
C TYR A 76 2.86 13.13 2.51
N HIS A 77 1.82 12.31 2.55
CA HIS A 77 1.97 10.85 2.53
C HIS A 77 2.50 10.35 1.19
N HIS A 78 2.08 10.93 0.07
CA HIS A 78 2.64 10.61 -1.24
C HIS A 78 4.12 10.96 -1.32
N ALA A 79 4.50 12.19 -0.94
CA ALA A 79 5.90 12.61 -0.93
C ALA A 79 6.75 11.79 0.05
N HIS A 80 6.20 11.39 1.20
CA HIS A 80 6.89 10.53 2.16
C HIS A 80 7.09 9.12 1.63
N LEU A 81 6.10 8.56 0.93
CA LEU A 81 6.24 7.27 0.25
C LEU A 81 7.33 7.35 -0.82
N GLU A 82 7.28 8.36 -1.70
CA GLU A 82 8.31 8.61 -2.71
C GLU A 82 9.71 8.75 -2.07
N ALA A 83 9.84 9.55 -1.02
CA ALA A 83 11.11 9.71 -0.31
C ALA A 83 11.59 8.41 0.36
N THR A 84 10.69 7.60 0.93
CA THR A 84 11.06 6.30 1.55
C THR A 84 11.53 5.30 0.49
N ILE A 85 10.87 5.32 -0.66
CA ILE A 85 11.23 4.56 -1.85
C ILE A 85 12.61 5.00 -2.39
N ASP A 86 12.87 6.30 -2.46
CA ASP A 86 14.08 6.87 -3.08
C ASP A 86 15.28 6.94 -2.12
N SER A 87 15.07 7.02 -0.81
CA SER A 87 16.12 7.18 0.21
C SER A 87 17.00 5.94 0.39
N GLY A 88 16.70 4.82 -0.25
CA GLY A 88 17.49 3.59 -0.24
C GLY A 88 18.80 3.67 -1.05
N THR A 89 19.60 4.72 -0.85
CA THR A 89 20.87 4.99 -1.57
C THR A 89 22.06 4.17 -1.06
N SER A 90 21.87 2.88 -0.76
CA SER A 90 23.01 1.97 -0.63
C SER A 90 23.58 1.68 -2.03
N LYS A 91 24.90 1.54 -2.14
CA LYS A 91 25.64 1.38 -3.41
C LYS A 91 25.37 0.04 -4.12
N ALA A 92 24.39 -0.74 -3.68
CA ALA A 92 24.14 -2.11 -4.11
C ALA A 92 22.84 -2.20 -4.92
N ALA A 93 23.01 -2.34 -6.24
CA ALA A 93 21.98 -2.57 -7.26
C ALA A 93 20.94 -1.45 -7.47
N PRO A 94 20.37 -1.31 -8.69
CA PRO A 94 19.24 -0.42 -8.92
C PRO A 94 18.06 -0.86 -8.06
N ARG A 95 17.58 0.02 -7.19
CA ARG A 95 16.33 -0.20 -6.44
C ARG A 95 15.20 0.52 -7.16
N SER A 96 14.05 -0.14 -7.24
CA SER A 96 12.81 0.50 -7.69
C SER A 96 11.79 0.50 -6.56
N LYS A 97 10.79 1.38 -6.64
CA LYS A 97 9.64 1.42 -5.71
C LYS A 97 8.87 0.12 -5.59
N HIS A 98 9.02 -0.77 -6.55
CA HIS A 98 8.42 -2.09 -6.57
C HIS A 98 9.12 -3.04 -5.60
N CYS A 99 10.43 -2.88 -5.42
CA CYS A 99 11.25 -3.78 -4.61
C CYS A 99 10.87 -3.76 -3.14
N CYS A 100 10.60 -2.58 -2.57
CA CYS A 100 10.25 -2.47 -1.15
C CYS A 100 8.88 -3.10 -0.86
N VAL A 101 7.88 -2.86 -1.71
CA VAL A 101 6.55 -3.45 -1.52
C VAL A 101 6.58 -4.97 -1.71
N ARG A 102 7.31 -5.45 -2.72
CA ARG A 102 7.53 -6.89 -2.92
C ARG A 102 8.24 -7.53 -1.72
N LEU A 103 9.27 -6.87 -1.18
CA LEU A 103 10.00 -7.38 -0.01
C LEU A 103 9.10 -7.44 1.21
N LEU A 104 8.29 -6.40 1.47
CA LEU A 104 7.32 -6.41 2.56
C LEU A 104 6.30 -7.56 2.41
N ASN A 105 5.74 -7.75 1.21
CA ASN A 105 4.84 -8.88 0.95
C ASN A 105 5.49 -10.23 1.25
N LEU A 106 6.76 -10.40 0.89
CA LEU A 106 7.53 -11.62 1.16
C LEU A 106 7.79 -11.80 2.66
N LEU A 107 8.30 -10.78 3.35
CA LEU A 107 8.65 -10.83 4.78
C LEU A 107 7.43 -11.11 5.66
N PHE A 108 6.27 -10.57 5.30
CA PHE A 108 5.01 -10.78 6.00
C PHE A 108 4.17 -11.94 5.45
N SER A 109 4.70 -12.73 4.51
CA SER A 109 4.03 -13.94 4.03
C SER A 109 4.06 -15.05 5.10
N ASP A 110 3.11 -15.99 5.01
CA ASP A 110 3.07 -17.16 5.90
C ASP A 110 4.39 -17.94 5.93
N LEU A 111 5.16 -17.90 4.84
CA LEU A 111 6.45 -18.59 4.72
C LEU A 111 7.56 -17.93 5.57
N PHE A 112 7.53 -16.62 5.74
CA PHE A 112 8.62 -15.88 6.40
C PHE A 112 8.21 -15.14 7.67
N ALA A 113 6.94 -14.81 7.89
CA ALA A 113 6.48 -13.96 8.98
C ALA A 113 6.94 -14.44 10.37
N VAL A 114 6.87 -15.75 10.63
CA VAL A 114 7.32 -16.34 11.91
C VAL A 114 8.83 -16.18 12.08
N ARG A 115 9.62 -16.49 11.03
CA ARG A 115 11.08 -16.33 11.07
C ARG A 115 11.49 -14.86 11.20
N PHE A 116 10.79 -13.98 10.50
CA PHE A 116 11.02 -12.54 10.53
C PHE A 116 10.75 -11.96 11.92
N ALA A 117 9.67 -12.37 12.58
CA ALA A 117 9.36 -11.97 13.95
C ALA A 117 10.46 -12.38 14.95
N SER A 118 11.09 -13.54 14.73
CA SER A 118 12.20 -14.04 15.56
C SER A 118 13.57 -13.40 15.28
N ILE A 119 13.71 -12.52 14.28
CA ILE A 119 14.99 -11.83 14.03
C ILE A 119 15.37 -10.89 15.18
N GLY A 120 14.36 -10.33 15.88
CA GLY A 120 14.57 -9.47 17.03
C GLY A 120 14.90 -10.21 18.33
N ASP A 121 14.88 -11.55 18.33
CA ASP A 121 15.21 -12.35 19.50
C ASP A 121 16.69 -12.17 19.86
N THR A 122 17.00 -12.28 21.17
CA THR A 122 18.39 -12.18 21.62
C THR A 122 19.20 -13.31 20.97
N PRO A 123 20.21 -12.98 20.15
CA PRO A 123 20.93 -14.01 19.42
C PRO A 123 21.72 -14.88 20.38
N THR A 124 21.68 -16.19 20.15
CA THR A 124 22.52 -17.13 20.88
C THR A 124 23.99 -16.91 20.51
N ARG A 125 24.89 -17.26 21.43
CA ARG A 125 26.34 -17.18 21.19
C ARG A 125 26.77 -17.97 19.94
N GLN A 126 26.15 -19.12 19.70
CA GLN A 126 26.38 -19.92 18.50
C GLN A 126 25.93 -19.22 17.21
N GLN A 127 24.82 -18.47 17.23
CA GLN A 127 24.36 -17.68 16.09
C GLN A 127 25.29 -16.49 15.80
N LEU A 128 25.84 -15.87 16.85
CA LEU A 128 26.88 -14.85 16.71
C LEU A 128 28.15 -15.44 16.09
N ASP A 129 28.59 -16.60 16.59
CA ASP A 129 29.79 -17.29 16.12
C ASP A 129 29.65 -17.81 14.67
N THR A 130 28.43 -18.09 14.21
CA THR A 130 28.14 -18.57 12.85
C THR A 130 27.78 -17.44 11.86
N GLY A 131 27.71 -16.18 12.32
CA GLY A 131 27.33 -15.05 11.46
C GLY A 131 25.84 -15.00 11.08
N GLY A 132 24.96 -15.65 11.87
CA GLY A 132 23.54 -15.82 11.55
C GLY A 132 22.68 -14.54 11.57
N ILE A 133 23.27 -13.37 11.83
CA ILE A 133 22.55 -12.11 12.10
C ILE A 133 22.86 -11.01 11.06
N HIS A 134 23.84 -11.21 10.19
CA HIS A 134 24.16 -10.27 9.13
C HIS A 134 23.53 -10.68 7.78
N SER A 135 23.70 -9.86 6.74
CA SER A 135 23.25 -10.10 5.35
C SER A 135 23.66 -11.43 4.72
N GLY A 136 24.53 -12.21 5.39
CA GLY A 136 24.96 -13.55 5.00
C GLY A 136 24.20 -14.68 5.70
N SER A 137 23.16 -14.36 6.49
CA SER A 137 22.36 -15.35 7.19
C SER A 137 21.57 -16.23 6.23
N SER A 138 21.27 -17.46 6.65
CA SER A 138 20.38 -18.35 5.88
C SER A 138 19.03 -17.70 5.61
N PHE A 139 18.54 -16.85 6.53
CA PHE A 139 17.33 -16.07 6.35
C PHE A 139 17.38 -15.19 5.11
N TRP A 140 18.37 -14.29 5.00
CA TRP A 140 18.45 -13.37 3.86
C TRP A 140 18.75 -14.10 2.56
N ARG A 141 19.47 -15.22 2.59
CA ARG A 141 19.66 -16.09 1.43
C ARG A 141 18.34 -16.69 0.94
N ASP A 142 17.52 -17.23 1.84
CA ASP A 142 16.22 -17.81 1.48
C ASP A 142 15.26 -16.73 0.96
N VAL A 143 15.24 -15.56 1.62
CA VAL A 143 14.49 -14.37 1.17
C VAL A 143 14.93 -13.96 -0.24
N THR A 144 16.23 -13.99 -0.54
CA THR A 144 16.76 -13.64 -1.87
C THR A 144 16.24 -14.58 -2.95
N VAL A 145 16.20 -15.88 -2.69
CA VAL A 145 15.70 -16.87 -3.65
C VAL A 145 14.21 -16.63 -3.95
N GLU A 146 13.39 -16.46 -2.92
CA GLU A 146 11.95 -16.24 -3.10
C GLU A 146 11.63 -14.87 -3.70
N PHE A 147 12.37 -13.82 -3.32
CA PHE A 147 12.21 -12.49 -3.87
C PHE A 147 12.43 -12.47 -5.38
N ASN A 148 13.51 -13.10 -5.86
CA ASN A 148 13.87 -13.15 -7.27
C ASN A 148 12.98 -14.12 -8.07
N THR A 149 12.17 -14.95 -7.41
CA THR A 149 11.25 -15.89 -8.06
C THR A 149 9.89 -15.22 -8.31
N ASN A 150 9.34 -15.33 -9.53
CA ASN A 150 8.03 -14.75 -9.86
C ASN A 150 6.85 -15.56 -9.29
N ARG A 151 6.66 -15.48 -7.97
CA ARG A 151 5.46 -15.98 -7.30
C ARG A 151 4.39 -14.91 -7.22
N THR A 152 3.19 -15.27 -7.69
CA THR A 152 2.01 -14.39 -7.68
C THR A 152 1.62 -13.89 -6.30
N ASP A 153 1.99 -14.63 -5.25
CA ASP A 153 1.68 -14.32 -3.85
C ASP A 153 2.34 -13.02 -3.39
N TYR A 154 3.46 -12.62 -4.01
CA TYR A 154 4.19 -11.39 -3.67
C TYR A 154 3.90 -10.22 -4.63
N ASN A 155 3.15 -10.47 -5.69
CA ASN A 155 2.94 -9.52 -6.79
C ASN A 155 1.79 -8.53 -6.54
N LYS A 156 1.03 -8.71 -5.46
CA LYS A 156 -0.22 -7.97 -5.23
C LYS A 156 -0.06 -6.92 -4.13
N LEU A 157 -0.74 -5.79 -4.29
CA LEU A 157 -0.97 -4.87 -3.19
C LEU A 157 -2.01 -5.47 -2.23
N ILE A 158 -1.83 -5.25 -0.92
CA ILE A 158 -2.77 -5.69 0.12
C ILE A 158 -4.14 -5.03 -0.06
N SER A 159 -4.17 -3.81 -0.59
CA SER A 159 -5.39 -3.06 -0.91
C SER A 159 -5.15 -2.18 -2.14
N PRO A 160 -6.15 -2.03 -3.04
CA PRO A 160 -6.12 -0.98 -4.05
C PRO A 160 -6.25 0.37 -3.34
N ASP A 161 -5.20 1.18 -3.40
CA ASP A 161 -5.16 2.51 -2.83
C ASP A 161 -4.36 3.38 -3.79
N VAL A 162 -4.96 4.49 -4.21
CA VAL A 162 -4.44 5.41 -5.24
C VAL A 162 -3.01 5.87 -4.97
N ARG A 163 -2.60 5.91 -3.70
CA ARG A 163 -1.24 6.28 -3.29
C ARG A 163 -0.18 5.28 -3.74
N PHE A 164 -0.58 4.06 -4.11
CA PHE A 164 0.28 3.01 -4.62
C PHE A 164 0.02 2.71 -6.10
N ASP A 165 -0.76 3.50 -6.84
CA ASP A 165 -1.07 3.25 -8.26
C ASP A 165 0.18 3.15 -9.14
N SER A 166 1.24 3.85 -8.74
CA SER A 166 2.50 3.83 -9.45
C SER A 166 3.39 2.63 -9.07
N VAL A 167 2.95 1.77 -8.15
CA VAL A 167 3.70 0.61 -7.63
C VAL A 167 3.13 -0.71 -8.17
N ASP A 168 3.92 -1.39 -8.98
CA ASP A 168 3.68 -2.77 -9.43
C ASP A 168 4.68 -3.75 -8.78
N ALA A 169 4.26 -4.52 -7.77
CA ALA A 169 5.11 -5.50 -7.08
C ALA A 169 5.45 -6.75 -7.92
N SER A 170 4.89 -6.89 -9.13
CA SER A 170 5.25 -7.93 -10.08
C SER A 170 6.53 -7.61 -10.88
N VAL A 171 6.99 -6.35 -10.86
CA VAL A 171 8.27 -5.95 -11.44
C VAL A 171 9.41 -6.45 -10.54
N ILE A 172 10.14 -7.45 -11.02
CA ILE A 172 11.26 -8.05 -10.28
C ILE A 172 12.57 -7.45 -10.75
N VAL A 173 13.24 -6.72 -9.85
CA VAL A 173 14.65 -6.34 -10.01
C VAL A 173 15.48 -7.30 -9.19
N VAL A 174 16.47 -7.93 -9.82
CA VAL A 174 17.27 -8.97 -9.16
C VAL A 174 18.15 -8.34 -8.08
N HIS A 175 18.06 -8.90 -6.87
CA HIS A 175 18.85 -8.49 -5.71
C HIS A 175 19.66 -9.65 -5.15
N ASP A 176 20.80 -9.35 -4.53
CA ASP A 176 21.52 -10.26 -3.64
C ASP A 176 21.13 -10.05 -2.16
N ALA A 177 21.52 -10.98 -1.29
CA ALA A 177 21.15 -10.98 0.13
C ALA A 177 21.62 -9.74 0.90
N GLY A 178 22.78 -9.17 0.54
CA GLY A 178 23.25 -7.90 1.09
C GLY A 178 22.34 -6.76 0.68
N SER A 179 22.07 -6.67 -0.62
CA SER A 179 21.22 -5.61 -1.16
C SER A 179 19.76 -5.68 -0.66
N LEU A 180 19.21 -6.85 -0.31
CA LEU A 180 17.89 -6.98 0.30
C LEU A 180 17.90 -6.66 1.80
N CYS A 181 18.95 -7.05 2.51
CA CYS A 181 19.09 -6.73 3.94
C CYS A 181 19.18 -5.22 4.19
N ASP A 182 19.78 -4.49 3.25
CA ASP A 182 19.95 -3.04 3.32
C ASP A 182 18.75 -2.28 2.72
N LEU A 183 17.70 -2.97 2.25
CA LEU A 183 16.59 -2.38 1.46
C LEU A 183 15.58 -1.66 2.35
#